data_AF-A0A9D3VRD3-F1
#
_entry.id   AF-A0A9D3VRD3-F1
#
_cell.length_a   1.000
_cell.length_b   1.000
_cell.length_c   1.000
_cell.angle_alpha   90.00
_cell.angle_beta   90.00
_cell.angle_gamma   90.00
#
_symmetry.space_group_name_H-M   'P 1'
#
loop_
_entity.id
_entity.type
_entity.pdbx_description
1 polymer ?
#
loop_
_entity_poly.entity_id
_entity_poly.type
_entity_poly.pdbx_seq_one_letter_code
_entity_poly.pdbx_strand_id
1 'polypeptide(L)'
;MHFHAIVFFPLSSYGDMPAHNLLWRECEKSSDNVAARMAAIPLVQEARGLDAGPRLVKKMVGFGDHRTSTIVARIAEEEIAHVAVGVYWFMFICHKMNRAPCSTFKELLQEYNLELKGPFNYSARDEAGIPREWYDSSSTNKQEREGNWKSSQQLSEVYDRLACIISMESENSSLNRPSK
;
A
#
# COMPACT_ATOMS: atom_id res chain seq x y z
N MET A 1 15.52 -6.05 -50.78
CA MET A 1 15.91 -6.49 -49.43
C MET A 1 16.18 -5.25 -48.58
N HIS A 2 15.52 -5.18 -47.42
CA HIS A 2 15.77 -4.33 -46.25
C HIS A 2 15.59 -2.80 -46.38
N PHE A 3 14.35 -2.36 -46.12
CA PHE A 3 14.05 -1.02 -45.61
C PHE A 3 14.47 -0.91 -44.15
N HIS A 4 15.24 0.13 -43.83
CA HIS A 4 15.42 0.65 -42.47
C HIS A 4 14.06 1.14 -41.94
N ALA A 5 13.59 0.55 -40.85
CA ALA A 5 12.57 1.16 -39.99
C ALA A 5 13.16 1.26 -38.59
N ILE A 6 13.87 2.36 -38.36
CA ILE A 6 14.16 2.85 -37.02
C ILE A 6 12.79 3.16 -36.42
N VAL A 7 12.33 2.33 -35.50
CA VAL A 7 11.15 2.61 -34.68
C VAL A 7 11.53 3.75 -33.75
N PHE A 8 11.26 4.98 -34.19
CA PHE A 8 11.31 6.16 -33.37
C PHE A 8 10.10 6.07 -32.43
N PHE A 9 10.27 5.45 -31.27
CA PHE A 9 9.31 5.60 -30.18
C PHE A 9 9.32 7.10 -29.81
N PRO A 10 8.20 7.82 -29.93
CA PRO A 10 8.15 9.20 -29.45
C PRO A 10 8.46 9.18 -27.96
N LEU A 11 9.26 10.16 -27.51
CA LEU A 11 9.57 10.40 -26.11
C LEU A 11 8.24 10.54 -25.35
N SER A 12 7.83 9.48 -24.66
CA SER A 12 6.62 9.51 -23.85
C SER A 12 6.78 10.58 -22.76
N SER A 13 5.83 11.50 -22.67
CA SER A 13 5.77 12.47 -21.60
C SER A 13 5.16 11.84 -20.35
N TYR A 14 5.48 12.40 -19.18
CA TYR A 14 4.86 12.00 -17.94
C TYR A 14 3.33 12.17 -18.04
N GLY A 15 2.59 11.07 -17.92
CA GLY A 15 1.12 11.02 -18.09
C GLY A 15 0.63 10.35 -19.38
N ASP A 16 1.51 10.10 -20.37
CA ASP A 16 1.11 9.47 -21.64
C ASP A 16 0.70 7.99 -21.51
N MET A 17 1.10 7.35 -20.40
CA MET A 17 0.77 5.95 -20.14
C MET A 17 -0.38 5.85 -19.14
N PRO A 18 -1.44 5.06 -19.43
CA PRO A 18 -2.65 4.96 -18.59
C PRO A 18 -2.40 4.43 -17.16
N ALA A 19 -1.18 3.97 -16.86
CA ALA A 19 -0.75 3.54 -15.53
C ALA A 19 -0.87 4.65 -14.47
N HIS A 20 -0.73 5.93 -14.84
CA HIS A 20 -0.74 7.04 -13.87
C HIS A 20 -2.15 7.52 -13.47
N ASN A 21 -3.20 7.11 -14.20
CA ASN A 21 -4.56 7.61 -13.94
C ASN A 21 -5.29 6.85 -12.83
N LEU A 22 -4.79 5.68 -12.41
CA LEU A 22 -5.41 4.88 -11.35
C LEU A 22 -5.43 5.63 -10.02
N LEU A 23 -4.27 6.13 -9.58
CA LEU A 23 -4.14 6.90 -8.34
C LEU A 23 -5.07 8.13 -8.36
N TRP A 24 -5.00 8.92 -9.42
CA TRP A 24 -5.79 10.15 -9.52
C TRP A 24 -7.29 9.87 -9.51
N ARG A 25 -7.74 8.82 -10.18
CA ARG A 25 -9.16 8.43 -10.20
C ARG A 25 -9.65 7.97 -8.83
N GLU A 26 -8.89 7.12 -8.12
CA GLU A 26 -9.31 6.68 -6.78
C GLU A 26 -9.26 7.84 -5.78
N CYS A 27 -8.33 8.78 -5.98
CA CYS A 27 -8.33 10.05 -5.28
C CYS A 27 -9.61 10.86 -5.58
N GLU A 28 -9.94 11.13 -6.83
CA GLU A 28 -11.11 11.92 -7.20
C GLU A 28 -12.41 11.31 -6.66
N LYS A 29 -12.59 9.99 -6.80
CA LYS A 29 -13.76 9.25 -6.30
C LYS A 29 -13.97 9.38 -4.79
N SER A 30 -12.89 9.44 -4.01
CA SER A 30 -12.94 9.47 -2.54
C SER A 30 -12.68 10.87 -1.96
N SER A 31 -12.83 11.92 -2.77
CA SER A 31 -12.54 13.30 -2.39
C SER A 31 -13.48 13.87 -1.32
N ASP A 32 -14.68 13.31 -1.19
CA ASP A 32 -15.71 13.72 -0.25
C ASP A 32 -15.73 12.92 1.05
N ASN A 33 -14.94 11.83 1.14
CA ASN A 33 -14.96 10.91 2.27
C ASN A 33 -13.54 10.49 2.69
N VAL A 34 -13.10 10.99 3.85
CA VAL A 34 -11.76 10.73 4.38
C VAL A 34 -11.55 9.24 4.72
N ALA A 35 -12.57 8.54 5.21
CA ALA A 35 -12.47 7.11 5.49
C ALA A 35 -12.29 6.31 4.19
N ALA A 36 -13.04 6.68 3.15
CA ALA A 36 -12.89 6.10 1.81
C ALA A 36 -11.50 6.39 1.23
N ARG A 37 -10.98 7.61 1.42
CA ARG A 37 -9.63 7.98 0.98
C ARG A 37 -8.56 7.09 1.62
N MET A 38 -8.65 6.89 2.93
CA MET A 38 -7.73 6.02 3.67
C MET A 38 -7.88 4.56 3.23
N ALA A 39 -9.09 4.09 2.93
CA ALA A 39 -9.26 2.74 2.40
C ALA A 39 -8.65 2.59 0.98
N ALA A 40 -8.93 3.53 0.07
CA ALA A 40 -8.57 3.42 -1.34
C ALA A 40 -7.08 3.57 -1.61
N ILE A 41 -6.42 4.52 -0.94
CA ILE A 41 -5.04 4.89 -1.27
C ILE A 41 -4.06 4.04 -0.46
N PRO A 42 -3.91 4.23 0.87
CA PRO A 42 -2.90 3.46 1.58
C PRO A 42 -3.28 1.99 1.76
N LEU A 43 -4.54 1.66 2.07
CA LEU A 43 -4.90 0.27 2.38
C LEU A 43 -5.13 -0.62 1.15
N VAL A 44 -5.41 -0.04 -0.01
CA VAL A 44 -5.61 -0.79 -1.27
C VAL A 44 -4.48 -0.53 -2.26
N GLN A 45 -4.21 0.73 -2.62
CA GLN A 45 -3.23 1.01 -3.67
C GLN A 45 -1.79 0.80 -3.21
N GLU A 46 -1.38 1.39 -2.08
CA GLU A 46 -0.02 1.23 -1.55
C GLU A 46 0.21 -0.21 -1.06
N ALA A 47 -0.80 -0.82 -0.43
CA ALA A 47 -0.76 -2.23 -0.05
C ALA A 47 -0.59 -3.19 -1.25
N ARG A 48 -1.05 -2.82 -2.46
CA ARG A 48 -0.73 -3.58 -3.68
C ARG A 48 0.74 -3.47 -4.06
N GLY A 49 1.41 -2.39 -3.71
CA GLY A 49 2.86 -2.22 -3.83
C GLY A 49 3.62 -3.27 -3.03
N LEU A 50 3.18 -3.57 -1.80
CA LEU A 50 3.73 -4.66 -0.97
C LEU A 50 3.66 -6.03 -1.64
N ASP A 51 2.60 -6.28 -2.40
CA ASP A 51 2.36 -7.55 -3.09
C ASP A 51 3.15 -7.63 -4.40
N ALA A 52 3.12 -6.57 -5.20
CA ALA A 52 3.62 -6.55 -6.58
C ALA A 52 5.11 -6.19 -6.69
N GLY A 53 5.63 -5.36 -5.78
CA GLY A 53 6.99 -4.84 -5.78
C GLY A 53 8.05 -5.94 -5.89
N PRO A 54 8.09 -6.93 -4.97
CA PRO A 54 9.08 -8.01 -5.02
C PRO A 54 9.04 -8.83 -6.33
N ARG A 55 7.84 -9.03 -6.90
CA ARG A 55 7.68 -9.74 -8.19
C ARG A 55 8.24 -8.92 -9.34
N LEU A 56 8.01 -7.60 -9.33
CA LEU A 56 8.53 -6.69 -10.34
C LEU A 56 10.06 -6.62 -10.29
N VAL A 57 10.65 -6.54 -9.09
CA VAL A 57 12.10 -6.61 -8.89
C VAL A 57 12.67 -7.88 -9.51
N LYS A 58 12.12 -9.05 -9.17
CA LYS A 58 12.56 -10.34 -9.71
C LYS A 58 12.50 -10.38 -11.24
N LYS A 59 11.45 -9.80 -11.82
CA LYS A 59 11.28 -9.73 -13.28
C LYS A 59 12.35 -8.84 -13.93
N MET A 60 12.65 -7.68 -13.36
CA MET A 60 13.68 -6.77 -13.87
C MET A 60 15.08 -7.38 -13.81
N VAL A 61 15.42 -8.04 -12.70
CA VAL A 61 16.68 -8.79 -12.56
C VAL A 61 16.78 -9.89 -13.63
N GLY A 62 15.69 -10.61 -13.90
CA GLY A 62 15.64 -11.64 -14.94
C GLY A 62 15.88 -11.11 -16.36
N PHE A 63 15.62 -9.82 -16.62
CA PHE A 63 15.94 -9.15 -17.88
C PHE A 63 17.31 -8.47 -17.90
N GLY A 64 18.09 -8.57 -16.82
CA GLY A 64 19.40 -7.94 -16.69
C GLY A 64 19.36 -6.45 -16.35
N ASP A 65 18.18 -5.88 -16.06
CA ASP A 65 18.05 -4.48 -15.66
C ASP A 65 18.21 -4.33 -14.14
N HIS A 66 19.45 -4.47 -13.69
CA HIS A 66 19.79 -4.40 -12.27
C HIS A 66 19.53 -2.99 -11.69
N ARG A 67 19.82 -1.93 -12.46
CA ARG A 67 19.65 -0.54 -11.98
C ARG A 67 18.20 -0.22 -11.67
N THR A 68 17.28 -0.52 -12.59
CA THR A 68 15.85 -0.30 -12.36
C THR A 68 15.34 -1.21 -11.24
N SER A 69 15.85 -2.45 -11.15
CA SER A 69 15.45 -3.36 -10.08
C SER A 69 15.78 -2.84 -8.68
N THR A 70 16.94 -2.18 -8.50
CA THR A 70 17.32 -1.57 -7.22
C THR A 70 16.41 -0.40 -6.84
N ILE A 71 16.04 0.42 -7.83
CA ILE A 71 15.11 1.55 -7.61
C ILE A 71 13.72 1.03 -7.20
N VAL A 72 13.19 0.03 -7.93
CA VAL A 72 11.89 -0.56 -7.62
C VAL A 72 11.89 -1.26 -6.26
N ALA A 73 13.00 -1.92 -5.88
CA ALA A 73 13.13 -2.53 -4.58
C ALA A 73 13.01 -1.49 -3.46
N ARG A 74 13.70 -0.34 -3.62
CA ARG A 74 13.63 0.74 -2.64
C ARG A 74 12.22 1.33 -2.51
N ILE A 75 11.54 1.56 -3.63
CA ILE A 75 10.15 2.03 -3.62
C ILE A 75 9.26 1.02 -2.89
N ALA A 76 9.40 -0.27 -3.18
CA ALA A 76 8.61 -1.31 -2.53
C ALA A 76 8.84 -1.42 -1.01
N GLU A 77 10.06 -1.12 -0.53
CA GLU A 77 10.37 -1.04 0.90
C GLU A 77 9.63 0.13 1.57
N GLU A 78 9.54 1.28 0.90
CA GLU A 78 8.89 2.49 1.44
C GLU A 78 7.37 2.32 1.59
N GLU A 79 6.73 1.48 0.77
CA GLU A 79 5.29 1.21 0.86
C GLU A 79 4.86 0.63 2.22
N ILE A 80 5.74 -0.07 2.97
CA ILE A 80 5.39 -0.61 4.30
C ILE A 80 5.03 0.53 5.25
N ALA A 81 5.83 1.59 5.24
CA ALA A 81 5.62 2.76 6.09
C ALA A 81 4.34 3.50 5.72
N HIS A 82 4.09 3.71 4.42
CA HIS A 82 2.89 4.40 3.95
C HIS A 82 1.62 3.64 4.34
N VAL A 83 1.61 2.31 4.14
CA VAL A 83 0.50 1.45 4.53
C VAL A 83 0.29 1.48 6.05
N ALA A 84 1.35 1.40 6.85
CA ALA A 84 1.26 1.45 8.31
C ALA A 84 0.63 2.76 8.82
N VAL A 85 1.04 3.90 8.24
CA VAL A 85 0.43 5.21 8.51
C VAL A 85 -1.04 5.21 8.12
N GLY A 86 -1.38 4.61 6.98
CA GLY A 86 -2.77 4.47 6.54
C GLY A 86 -3.63 3.63 7.47
N VAL A 87 -3.13 2.48 7.95
CA VAL A 87 -3.81 1.61 8.92
C VAL A 87 -4.14 2.40 10.17
N TYR A 88 -3.15 3.12 10.70
CA TYR A 88 -3.32 3.93 11.89
C TYR A 88 -4.43 4.98 11.75
N TRP A 89 -4.37 5.80 10.70
CA TRP A 89 -5.38 6.84 10.48
C TRP A 89 -6.76 6.26 10.19
N PHE A 90 -6.83 5.16 9.45
CA PHE A 90 -8.09 4.47 9.20
C PHE A 90 -8.72 3.97 10.51
N MET A 91 -7.95 3.30 11.37
CA MET A 91 -8.43 2.85 12.69
C MET A 91 -8.87 4.04 13.56
N PHE A 92 -8.11 5.14 13.55
CA PHE A 92 -8.48 6.35 14.29
C PHE A 92 -9.81 6.93 13.81
N ILE A 93 -10.02 7.02 12.49
CA ILE A 93 -11.28 7.52 11.91
C ILE A 93 -12.44 6.60 12.27
N CYS A 94 -12.27 5.28 12.12
CA CYS A 94 -13.32 4.32 12.51
C CYS A 94 -13.69 4.44 14.00
N HIS A 95 -12.69 4.61 14.87
CA HIS A 95 -12.93 4.84 16.30
C HIS A 95 -13.72 6.14 16.54
N LYS A 96 -13.37 7.24 15.86
CA LYS A 96 -14.11 8.51 15.93
C LYS A 96 -15.54 8.41 15.41
N MET A 97 -15.78 7.55 14.42
CA MET A 97 -17.12 7.26 13.88
C MET A 97 -17.88 6.21 14.70
N ASN A 98 -17.28 5.65 15.75
CA ASN A 98 -17.83 4.54 16.54
C ASN A 98 -18.21 3.32 15.69
N ARG A 99 -17.38 3.00 14.68
CA ARG A 99 -17.56 1.85 13.79
C ARG A 99 -16.40 0.86 13.92
N ALA A 100 -16.67 -0.42 13.69
CA ALA A 100 -15.64 -1.44 13.65
C ALA A 100 -14.79 -1.31 12.36
N PRO A 101 -13.44 -1.28 12.44
CA PRO A 101 -12.60 -1.07 11.26
C PRO A 101 -12.77 -2.13 10.17
N CYS A 102 -12.80 -3.42 10.52
CA CYS A 102 -12.91 -4.51 9.55
C CYS A 102 -14.21 -4.43 8.72
N SER A 103 -15.37 -4.19 9.36
CA SER A 103 -16.64 -4.07 8.64
C SER A 103 -16.67 -2.79 7.80
N THR A 104 -16.21 -1.67 8.36
CA THR A 104 -16.15 -0.38 7.65
C THR A 104 -15.26 -0.48 6.40
N PHE A 105 -14.12 -1.16 6.51
CA PHE A 105 -13.23 -1.38 5.37
C PHE A 105 -13.93 -2.16 4.26
N LYS A 106 -14.59 -3.28 4.61
CA LYS A 106 -15.33 -4.11 3.63
C LYS A 106 -16.51 -3.36 3.00
N GLU A 107 -17.23 -2.55 3.76
CA GLU A 107 -18.29 -1.66 3.26
C GLU A 107 -17.72 -0.68 2.22
N LEU A 108 -16.62 0.01 2.55
CA LEU A 108 -15.97 0.97 1.66
C LEU A 108 -15.41 0.32 0.39
N LEU A 109 -14.90 -0.92 0.48
CA LEU A 109 -14.46 -1.67 -0.71
C LEU A 109 -15.63 -1.86 -1.69
N GLN A 110 -16.82 -2.17 -1.19
CA GLN A 110 -18.02 -2.35 -2.01
C GLN A 110 -18.55 -1.02 -2.54
N GLU A 111 -18.70 -0.02 -1.66
CA GLU A 111 -19.26 1.29 -1.99
C GLU A 111 -18.45 2.01 -3.07
N TYR A 112 -17.11 1.93 -2.99
CA TYR A 112 -16.20 2.60 -3.94
C TYR A 112 -15.70 1.68 -5.06
N ASN A 113 -16.20 0.45 -5.16
CA ASN A 113 -15.77 -0.57 -6.14
C ASN A 113 -14.25 -0.80 -6.15
N LEU A 114 -13.66 -0.91 -4.96
CA LEU A 114 -12.24 -1.17 -4.79
C LEU A 114 -11.99 -2.67 -4.79
N GLU A 115 -11.22 -3.14 -5.78
CA GLU A 115 -10.90 -4.55 -5.90
C GLU A 115 -9.62 -4.90 -5.12
N LEU A 116 -9.65 -6.02 -4.39
CA LEU A 116 -8.47 -6.64 -3.82
C LEU A 116 -8.09 -7.86 -4.65
N LYS A 117 -6.89 -7.87 -5.23
CA LYS A 117 -6.39 -8.98 -6.05
C LYS A 117 -5.08 -9.48 -5.51
N GLY A 118 -5.07 -10.75 -5.11
CA GLY A 118 -3.87 -11.46 -4.74
C GLY A 118 -3.01 -11.85 -5.96
N PRO A 119 -1.91 -12.59 -5.74
CA PRO A 119 -1.49 -13.15 -4.45
C PRO A 119 -0.96 -12.06 -3.50
N PHE A 120 -1.40 -12.13 -2.23
CA PHE A 120 -1.03 -11.19 -1.17
C PHE A 120 0.32 -11.56 -0.54
N ASN A 121 1.12 -10.54 -0.23
CA ASN A 121 2.32 -10.66 0.59
C ASN A 121 1.92 -10.55 2.06
N TYR A 122 1.53 -11.68 2.65
CA TYR A 122 1.06 -11.72 4.05
C TYR A 122 2.09 -11.15 5.02
N SER A 123 3.39 -11.48 4.85
CA SER A 123 4.44 -11.00 5.74
C SER A 123 4.52 -9.46 5.76
N ALA A 124 4.53 -8.83 4.58
CA ALA A 124 4.62 -7.37 4.49
C ALA A 124 3.33 -6.67 4.95
N ARG A 125 2.16 -7.27 4.69
CA ARG A 125 0.87 -6.75 5.19
C ARG A 125 0.74 -6.87 6.71
N ASP A 126 1.23 -7.98 7.29
CA ASP A 126 1.28 -8.20 8.74
C ASP A 126 2.25 -7.22 9.41
N GLU A 127 3.39 -6.93 8.76
CA GLU A 127 4.36 -5.91 9.19
C GLU A 127 3.76 -4.50 9.19
N ALA A 128 3.11 -4.13 8.07
CA ALA A 128 2.37 -2.87 7.95
C ALA A 128 1.13 -2.78 8.86
N GLY A 129 0.72 -3.90 9.46
CA GLY A 129 -0.35 -3.94 10.47
C GLY A 129 -1.77 -4.09 9.90
N ILE A 130 -1.94 -4.49 8.64
CA ILE A 130 -3.27 -4.80 8.10
C ILE A 130 -3.70 -6.19 8.60
N PRO A 131 -4.78 -6.32 9.39
CA PRO A 131 -5.26 -7.62 9.83
C PRO A 131 -5.76 -8.47 8.66
N ARG A 132 -5.46 -9.77 8.68
CA ARG A 132 -5.73 -10.68 7.54
C ARG A 132 -7.21 -10.78 7.19
N GLU A 133 -8.08 -10.72 8.21
CA GLU A 133 -9.53 -10.81 8.05
C GLU A 133 -10.14 -9.64 7.28
N TRP A 134 -9.39 -8.54 7.06
CA TRP A 134 -9.84 -7.39 6.29
C TRP A 134 -9.82 -7.66 4.79
N TYR A 135 -8.82 -8.41 4.30
CA TYR A 135 -8.52 -8.54 2.86
C TYR A 135 -8.54 -9.96 2.31
N ASP A 136 -8.42 -10.98 3.17
CA ASP A 136 -8.42 -12.38 2.75
C ASP A 136 -9.68 -13.10 3.26
N SER A 137 -10.67 -13.26 2.38
CA SER A 137 -11.93 -13.94 2.71
C SER A 137 -11.76 -15.41 3.10
N SER A 138 -10.66 -16.06 2.68
CA SER A 138 -10.38 -17.46 3.03
C SER A 138 -10.04 -17.65 4.52
N SER A 139 -9.63 -16.57 5.20
CA SER A 139 -9.33 -16.57 6.64
C SER A 139 -10.57 -16.61 7.54
N THR A 140 -11.73 -16.19 7.02
CA THR A 140 -13.00 -16.06 7.77
C THR A 140 -13.56 -17.41 8.27
N ASN A 141 -13.18 -18.52 7.64
CA ASN A 141 -13.67 -19.87 8.01
C ASN A 141 -13.08 -20.44 9.32
N LYS A 142 -12.22 -19.71 10.05
CA LYS A 142 -11.58 -20.19 11.29
C LYS A 142 -11.90 -19.40 12.57
N GLN A 143 -12.56 -18.25 12.50
CA GLN A 143 -12.67 -17.30 13.62
C GLN A 143 -14.10 -16.84 13.96
N GLU A 144 -15.11 -17.70 13.86
CA GLU A 144 -16.44 -17.41 14.44
C GLU A 144 -16.54 -17.71 15.95
N ARG A 145 -15.44 -18.00 16.63
CA ARG A 145 -15.41 -18.20 18.08
C ARG A 145 -14.23 -17.46 18.69
N GLU A 146 -14.45 -16.19 19.00
CA GLU A 146 -13.93 -15.46 20.17
C GLU A 146 -13.96 -13.96 19.87
N GLY A 147 -15.10 -13.36 20.18
CA GLY A 147 -15.20 -11.91 20.29
C GLY A 147 -14.45 -11.43 21.53
N ASN A 148 -13.51 -10.51 21.33
CA ASN A 148 -13.35 -9.29 22.12
C ASN A 148 -12.30 -8.43 21.41
N TRP A 149 -12.74 -7.39 20.68
CA TRP A 149 -11.84 -6.48 19.99
C TRP A 149 -10.98 -5.72 21.02
N LYS A 150 -9.73 -6.16 21.22
CA LYS A 150 -8.74 -5.49 22.06
C LYS A 150 -8.17 -4.27 21.32
N SER A 151 -9.02 -3.28 21.06
CA SER A 151 -8.67 -2.05 20.32
C SER A 151 -7.40 -1.40 20.86
N SER A 152 -7.27 -1.32 22.19
CA SER A 152 -6.18 -0.61 22.84
C SER A 152 -4.83 -1.31 22.68
N GLN A 153 -4.80 -2.65 22.62
CA GLN A 153 -3.56 -3.43 22.53
C GLN A 153 -3.02 -3.45 21.09
N GLN A 154 -3.90 -3.64 20.09
CA GLN A 154 -3.51 -3.53 18.68
C GLN A 154 -3.13 -2.10 18.28
N LEU A 155 -3.84 -1.08 18.77
CA LEU A 155 -3.45 0.30 18.54
C LEU A 155 -2.06 0.57 19.14
N SER A 156 -1.76 0.08 20.35
CA SER A 156 -0.43 0.19 20.96
C SER A 156 0.66 -0.41 20.09
N GLU A 157 0.47 -1.62 19.55
CA GLU A 157 1.45 -2.25 18.66
C GLU A 157 1.65 -1.45 17.36
N VAL A 158 0.58 -0.88 16.80
CA VAL A 158 0.68 0.01 15.63
C VAL A 158 1.42 1.30 15.98
N TYR A 159 1.16 1.89 17.16
CA TYR A 159 1.89 3.07 17.65
C TYR A 159 3.38 2.79 17.85
N ASP A 160 3.73 1.66 18.45
CA ASP A 160 5.12 1.28 18.68
C ASP A 160 5.87 1.08 17.35
N ARG A 161 5.21 0.49 16.36
CA ARG A 161 5.75 0.34 15.00
C ARG A 161 5.88 1.67 14.27
N LEU A 162 4.89 2.55 14.36
CA LEU A 162 4.96 3.89 13.80
C LEU A 162 6.08 4.72 14.41
N ALA A 163 6.26 4.63 15.74
CA ALA A 163 7.37 5.30 16.42
C ALA A 163 8.72 4.80 15.89
N CYS A 164 8.84 3.49 15.62
CA CYS A 164 10.02 2.90 14.99
C CYS A 164 10.24 3.45 13.56
N ILE A 165 9.19 3.45 12.72
CA ILE A 165 9.24 3.95 11.34
C ILE A 165 9.64 5.43 11.31
N ILE A 166 9.00 6.28 12.13
CA ILE A 166 9.32 7.71 12.23
C ILE A 166 10.77 7.92 12.67
N SER A 167 11.25 7.10 13.62
CA SER A 167 12.66 7.15 14.05
C SER A 167 13.61 6.79 12.90
N MET A 168 13.31 5.72 12.17
CA MET A 168 14.09 5.29 11.01
C MET A 168 14.11 6.33 9.87
N GLU A 169 12.97 6.96 9.58
CA GLU A 169 12.89 8.04 8.58
C GLU A 169 13.69 9.27 9.00
N SER A 170 13.69 9.61 10.30
CA SER A 170 14.49 10.72 10.84
C SER A 170 16.00 10.46 10.74
N GLU A 171 16.43 9.22 10.94
CA GLU A 171 17.82 8.78 10.75
C GLU A 171 18.22 8.80 9.28
N ASN A 172 17.38 8.29 8.37
CA ASN A 172 17.62 8.37 6.93
C ASN A 172 17.70 9.82 6.43
N SER A 173 16.87 10.72 6.95
CA SER A 173 16.89 12.14 6.61
C SER A 173 18.17 12.85 7.08
N SER A 174 18.73 12.41 8.21
CA SER A 174 19.97 12.98 8.74
C SER A 174 21.23 12.47 8.03
N LEU A 175 21.21 11.24 7.48
CA LEU A 175 22.29 10.69 6.66
C LEU A 175 22.41 11.33 5.26
N ASN A 176 21.31 11.85 4.71
CA ASN A 176 21.29 12.49 3.39
C ASN A 176 21.56 14.00 3.41
N ARG A 177 21.97 14.57 4.55
CA ARG A 177 22.34 15.99 4.63
C ARG A 177 23.75 16.17 4.05
N PRO A 178 23.97 17.01 3.01
CA PRO A 178 25.31 17.26 2.51
C PRO A 178 26.16 17.86 3.63
N SER A 179 27.38 17.33 3.82
CA SER A 179 28.37 17.91 4.71
C SER A 179 28.61 19.37 4.32
N LYS A 180 28.32 20.29 5.24
CA LYS A 180 28.64 21.72 5.09
C LYS A 180 30.14 21.94 4.97
#